data_AF-H8KRU0-F1
#
_entry.id   AF-H8KRU0-F1
#
_cell.length_a   1.000
_cell.length_b   1.000
_cell.length_c   1.000
_cell.angle_alpha   90.00
_cell.angle_beta   90.00
_cell.angle_gamma   90.00
#
_symmetry.space_group_name_H-M   'P 1'
#
loop_
_entity.id
_entity.type
_entity.pdbx_description
1 polymer ?
#
loop_
_entity_poly.entity_id
_entity_poly.type
_entity_poly.pdbx_seq_one_letter_code
_entity_poly.pdbx_strand_id
1 'polypeptide(L)'
;MTLLGAAKSYGNYGHKYNVKFHLYNNNSTNKTVKLYLASNSVDATKTNATWNGAIKMNGSVVNVYTTLNAPRQQRSTWTVPPGLFNVTLDFYVPGMITSNQQLIFETN
;
A
#
# COMPACT_ATOMS: atom_id res chain seq x y z
N MET A 1 17.01 -7.13 12.23
CA MET A 1 16.38 -8.34 11.65
C MET A 1 16.41 -8.19 10.15
N THR A 2 17.28 -8.92 9.46
CA THR A 2 17.44 -8.81 8.01
C THR A 2 16.41 -9.72 7.36
N LEU A 3 15.39 -9.14 6.73
CA LEU A 3 14.40 -9.89 5.95
C LEU A 3 15.07 -10.41 4.67
N LEU A 4 15.33 -11.71 4.62
CA LEU A 4 15.76 -12.39 3.40
C LEU A 4 14.60 -12.35 2.40
N GLY A 5 14.76 -11.60 1.30
CA GLY A 5 13.76 -11.51 0.25
C GLY A 5 13.49 -12.88 -0.38
N ALA A 6 12.21 -13.24 -0.52
CA ALA A 6 11.82 -14.48 -1.19
C ALA A 6 12.33 -14.49 -2.65
N ALA A 7 13.09 -15.52 -3.02
CA ALA A 7 13.76 -15.62 -4.34
C ALA A 7 12.79 -15.82 -5.52
N LYS A 8 11.49 -16.04 -5.27
CA LYS A 8 10.44 -16.16 -6.29
C LYS A 8 9.16 -15.52 -5.76
N SER A 9 8.66 -14.49 -6.46
CA SER A 9 7.30 -14.00 -6.28
C SER A 9 6.43 -14.58 -7.39
N TYR A 10 5.48 -15.45 -7.04
CA TYR A 10 4.44 -15.85 -7.97
C TYR A 10 3.46 -14.68 -8.04
N GLY A 11 3.29 -14.08 -9.22
CA GLY A 11 2.42 -12.93 -9.38
C GLY A 11 0.97 -13.33 -9.15
N ASN A 12 0.31 -12.70 -8.17
CA ASN A 12 -1.12 -12.90 -7.90
C ASN A 12 -1.98 -12.11 -8.90
N TYR A 13 -1.78 -12.39 -10.18
CA TYR A 13 -2.47 -11.76 -11.29
C TYR A 13 -3.95 -12.14 -11.33
N GLY A 14 -4.84 -11.16 -11.53
CA GLY A 14 -6.28 -11.40 -11.65
C GLY A 14 -7.01 -11.60 -10.31
N HIS A 15 -6.34 -11.35 -9.18
CA HIS A 15 -6.95 -11.50 -7.86
C HIS A 15 -7.58 -10.21 -7.37
N LYS A 16 -8.73 -10.36 -6.73
CA LYS A 16 -9.35 -9.32 -5.91
C LYS A 16 -8.97 -9.54 -4.45
N TYR A 17 -8.52 -8.48 -3.80
CA TYR A 17 -8.20 -8.46 -2.38
C TYR A 17 -9.22 -7.60 -1.63
N ASN A 18 -9.69 -8.10 -0.50
CA ASN A 18 -10.40 -7.32 0.51
C ASN A 18 -9.64 -7.48 1.83
N VAL A 19 -8.84 -6.48 2.18
CA VAL A 19 -7.95 -6.51 3.34
C VAL A 19 -8.48 -5.57 4.41
N LYS A 20 -8.52 -6.06 5.65
CA LYS A 20 -8.91 -5.27 6.82
C LYS A 20 -7.73 -5.14 7.77
N PHE A 21 -7.42 -3.91 8.15
CA PHE A 21 -6.40 -3.58 9.14
C PHE A 21 -7.07 -3.03 10.39
N HIS A 22 -6.62 -3.53 11.54
CA HIS A 22 -6.99 -3.02 12.85
C HIS A 22 -5.83 -2.17 13.37
N LEU A 23 -6.00 -0.85 13.32
CA LEU A 23 -5.01 0.09 13.84
C LEU A 23 -5.36 0.38 15.31
N TYR A 24 -4.44 0.06 16.21
CA TYR A 24 -4.60 0.34 17.64
C TYR A 24 -3.74 1.54 18.02
N ASN A 25 -4.38 2.60 18.50
CA ASN A 25 -3.70 3.75 19.09
C ASN A 25 -3.80 3.66 20.62
N ASN A 26 -2.69 3.25 21.24
CA ASN A 26 -2.58 3.11 22.70
C ASN A 26 -2.28 4.45 23.42
N ASN A 27 -2.27 5.57 22.69
CA ASN A 27 -2.09 6.90 23.28
C ASN A 27 -3.45 7.51 23.65
N SER A 28 -3.44 8.48 24.57
CA SER A 28 -4.63 9.24 24.96
C SER A 28 -5.04 10.35 23.97
N THR A 29 -4.25 10.56 22.91
CA THR A 29 -4.48 11.60 21.89
C THR A 29 -4.60 11.00 20.49
N ASN A 30 -5.23 11.74 19.58
CA ASN A 30 -5.35 11.35 18.18
C ASN A 30 -3.97 11.24 17.52
N LYS A 31 -3.82 10.27 16.60
CA LYS A 31 -2.63 10.10 15.77
C LYS A 31 -2.96 10.27 14.30
N THR A 32 -2.04 10.91 13.57
CA THR A 32 -2.14 11.00 12.12
C THR A 32 -1.41 9.82 11.51
N VAL A 33 -2.15 8.97 10.80
CA VAL A 33 -1.61 7.80 10.11
C VAL A 33 -1.73 8.02 8.61
N LYS A 34 -0.64 7.81 7.88
CA LYS A 34 -0.59 7.90 6.43
C LYS A 34 -0.40 6.51 5.85
N LEU A 35 -1.16 6.19 4.80
CA LEU A 35 -0.92 5.00 3.99
C LEU A 35 -0.12 5.40 2.76
N TYR A 36 0.99 4.70 2.56
CA TYR A 36 1.77 4.76 1.35
C TYR A 36 1.66 3.45 0.61
N LEU A 37 1.65 3.60 -0.71
CA LEU A 37 1.90 2.53 -1.64
C LEU A 37 3.30 2.75 -2.19
N ALA A 38 4.15 1.75 -2.08
CA ALA A 38 5.54 1.85 -2.47
C ALA A 38 6.04 0.62 -3.23
N SER A 39 7.09 0.79 -4.02
CA SER A 39 7.85 -0.28 -4.63
C SER A 39 9.28 -0.25 -4.12
N ASN A 40 9.84 -1.39 -3.74
CA ASN A 40 11.28 -1.52 -3.47
C ASN A 40 12.11 -1.90 -4.71
N SER A 41 11.47 -1.95 -5.89
CA SER A 41 12.16 -1.99 -7.17
C SER A 41 12.33 -0.56 -7.67
N VAL A 42 13.47 0.05 -7.39
CA VAL A 42 13.85 1.35 -7.95
C VAL A 42 14.90 1.09 -9.01
N ASP A 43 14.61 1.44 -10.26
CA ASP A 43 15.55 1.36 -11.36
C ASP A 43 15.33 2.57 -12.27
N ALA A 44 16.20 3.58 -12.10
CA ALA A 44 16.11 4.85 -12.80
C ALA A 44 16.17 4.71 -14.33
N THR A 45 16.71 3.60 -14.83
CA THR A 45 16.88 3.34 -16.26
C THR A 45 15.64 2.75 -16.93
N LYS A 46 14.66 2.29 -16.13
CA LYS A 46 13.41 1.69 -16.63
C LYS A 46 12.23 2.56 -16.25
N THR A 47 11.61 3.18 -17.24
CA THR A 47 10.49 4.11 -17.04
C THR A 47 9.11 3.44 -17.04
N ASN A 48 9.04 2.14 -17.36
CA ASN A 48 7.80 1.49 -17.82
C ASN A 48 7.23 0.38 -16.91
N ALA A 49 7.92 -0.01 -15.83
CA ALA A 49 7.34 -1.00 -14.91
C ALA A 49 6.38 -0.30 -13.94
N THR A 50 5.09 -0.61 -14.04
CA THR A 50 4.04 0.12 -13.34
C THR A 50 3.04 -0.80 -12.68
N TRP A 51 2.63 -0.46 -11.46
CA TRP A 51 1.35 -0.91 -10.94
C TRP A 51 0.33 0.17 -11.21
N ASN A 52 -0.72 -0.16 -11.96
CA ASN A 52 -1.82 0.71 -12.32
C ASN A 52 -3.13 0.08 -11.86
N GLY A 53 -3.93 0.77 -11.05
CA GLY A 53 -5.22 0.25 -10.62
C GLY A 53 -6.03 1.24 -9.80
N ALA A 54 -7.20 0.80 -9.34
CA ALA A 54 -8.00 1.53 -8.37
C ALA A 54 -8.03 0.74 -7.06
N ILE A 55 -7.80 1.43 -5.94
CA ILE A 55 -8.02 0.91 -4.58
C ILE A 55 -9.21 1.64 -4.00
N LYS A 56 -10.16 0.91 -3.44
CA LYS A 56 -11.21 1.45 -2.58
C LYS A 56 -10.72 1.41 -1.13
N MET A 57 -10.49 2.57 -0.53
CA MET A 57 -10.03 2.77 0.84
C MET A 57 -11.18 3.31 1.69
N ASN A 58 -11.66 2.53 2.66
CA ASN A 58 -12.82 2.88 3.51
C ASN A 58 -14.05 3.37 2.70
N GLY A 59 -14.26 2.83 1.50
CA GLY A 59 -15.36 3.23 0.63
C GLY A 59 -14.96 4.19 -0.50
N SER A 60 -13.89 4.94 -0.37
CA SER A 60 -13.43 5.93 -1.35
C SER A 60 -12.49 5.33 -2.37
N VAL A 61 -12.75 5.56 -3.67
CA VAL A 61 -11.90 5.06 -4.75
C VAL A 61 -10.71 6.00 -4.96
N VAL A 62 -9.50 5.44 -4.95
CA VAL A 62 -8.23 6.11 -5.18
C VAL A 62 -7.50 5.39 -6.31
N ASN A 63 -7.21 6.12 -7.39
CA ASN A 63 -6.37 5.60 -8.46
C ASN A 63 -4.92 5.58 -7.99
N VAL A 64 -4.27 4.46 -8.22
CA VAL A 64 -2.91 4.17 -7.80
C VAL A 64 -2.06 3.87 -9.01
N TYR A 65 -0.91 4.55 -9.04
CA TYR A 65 0.04 4.41 -10.12
C TYR A 65 1.46 4.59 -9.60
N THR A 66 2.16 3.51 -9.26
CA THR A 66 3.59 3.58 -8.93
C THR A 66 4.43 3.29 -10.15
N THR A 67 5.42 4.13 -10.40
CA THR A 67 6.50 3.87 -11.37
C THR A 67 7.79 3.59 -10.62
N LEU A 68 8.77 2.97 -11.29
CA LEU A 68 10.10 2.77 -10.72
C LEU A 68 10.78 4.10 -10.32
N ASN A 69 10.45 5.20 -11.00
CA ASN A 69 10.99 6.55 -10.77
C ASN A 69 10.18 7.39 -9.77
N ALA A 70 8.95 6.95 -9.44
CA ALA A 70 8.14 7.50 -8.36
C ALA A 70 7.65 6.35 -7.47
N PRO A 71 8.59 5.67 -6.78
CA PRO A 71 8.34 4.38 -6.17
C PRO A 71 7.59 4.48 -4.84
N ARG A 72 7.14 5.66 -4.40
CA ARG A 72 6.39 5.83 -3.16
C ARG A 72 5.38 6.95 -3.29
N GLN A 73 4.12 6.66 -2.96
CA GLN A 73 3.03 7.62 -3.04
C GLN A 73 2.13 7.52 -1.83
N GLN A 74 1.85 8.66 -1.21
CA GLN A 74 0.84 8.78 -0.17
C GLN A 74 -0.54 8.64 -0.80
N ARG A 75 -1.38 7.76 -0.25
CA ARG A 75 -2.72 7.48 -0.77
C ARG A 75 -3.85 7.77 0.19
N SER A 76 -3.55 7.81 1.49
CA SER A 76 -4.51 8.22 2.48
C SER A 76 -3.85 8.90 3.66
N THR A 77 -4.64 9.68 4.39
CA THR A 77 -4.33 10.21 5.71
C THR A 77 -5.56 10.02 6.57
N TRP A 78 -5.39 9.38 7.72
CA TRP A 78 -6.43 9.16 8.69
C TRP A 78 -6.05 9.78 10.03
N THR A 79 -7.04 10.36 10.70
CA THR A 79 -6.96 10.67 12.12
C THR A 79 -7.45 9.45 12.89
N VAL A 80 -6.53 8.76 13.56
CA VAL A 80 -6.79 7.58 14.37
C VAL A 80 -7.01 8.02 15.83
N PRO A 81 -8.23 7.90 16.37
CA PRO A 81 -8.50 8.24 17.76
C PRO A 81 -7.87 7.22 18.72
N PRO A 82 -7.79 7.49 20.04
CA PRO A 82 -7.45 6.49 21.05
C PRO A 82 -8.32 5.22 20.89
N GLY A 83 -7.70 4.05 20.98
CA GLY A 83 -8.37 2.76 20.80
C GLY A 83 -8.28 2.19 19.38
N LEU A 84 -9.31 1.47 18.96
CA LEU A 84 -9.36 0.75 17.69
C LEU A 84 -9.89 1.64 16.55
N PHE A 85 -9.17 1.64 15.43
CA PHE A 85 -9.62 2.20 14.17
C PHE A 85 -9.49 1.17 13.04
N ASN A 86 -10.56 0.98 12.28
CA ASN A 86 -10.62 -0.02 11.22
C ASN A 86 -10.37 0.62 9.85
N VAL A 87 -9.47 0.01 9.09
CA VAL A 87 -9.21 0.37 7.69
C VAL A 87 -9.53 -0.82 6.80
N THR A 88 -10.27 -0.58 5.73
CA THR A 88 -10.54 -1.57 4.69
C THR A 88 -9.93 -1.10 3.37
N LEU A 89 -9.17 -1.98 2.73
CA LEU A 89 -8.66 -1.82 1.38
C LEU A 89 -9.28 -2.89 0.48
N ASP A 90 -9.93 -2.48 -0.60
CA ASP A 90 -10.40 -3.35 -1.67
C ASP A 90 -9.68 -2.97 -2.96
N PHE A 91 -8.94 -3.91 -3.55
CA PHE A 91 -8.22 -3.67 -4.80
C PHE A 91 -8.16 -4.92 -5.66
N TYR A 92 -8.12 -4.68 -6.96
CA TYR A 92 -7.86 -5.69 -7.96
C TYR A 92 -6.41 -5.61 -8.42
N VAL A 93 -5.79 -6.76 -8.62
CA VAL A 93 -4.47 -6.89 -9.22
C VAL A 93 -4.66 -7.15 -10.72
N PRO A 94 -4.62 -6.12 -11.59
CA PRO A 94 -4.55 -6.36 -13.01
C PRO A 94 -3.26 -7.11 -13.30
N GLY A 95 -3.26 -7.97 -14.31
CA GLY A 95 -2.24 -9.00 -14.57
C GLY A 95 -0.78 -8.54 -14.78
N MET A 96 -0.48 -7.28 -14.49
CA MET A 96 0.86 -6.71 -14.40
C MET A 96 1.00 -5.91 -13.09
N ILE A 97 1.08 -6.62 -11.96
CA ILE A 97 1.74 -6.08 -10.77
C ILE A 97 3.24 -6.30 -10.93
N THR A 98 3.99 -5.20 -10.95
CA THR A 98 5.43 -5.24 -10.75
C THR A 98 5.72 -5.94 -9.43
N SER A 99 6.74 -6.79 -9.37
CA SER A 99 7.23 -7.36 -8.12
C SER A 99 7.54 -6.24 -7.10
N ASN A 100 7.70 -6.61 -5.82
CA ASN A 100 8.22 -5.69 -4.80
C ASN A 100 7.30 -4.50 -4.45
N GLN A 101 5.97 -4.64 -4.61
CA GLN A 101 4.99 -3.65 -4.13
C GLN A 101 4.68 -3.84 -2.65
N GLN A 102 4.51 -2.73 -1.92
CA GLN A 102 4.35 -2.67 -0.48
C GLN A 102 3.28 -1.66 -0.09
N LEU A 103 2.53 -2.00 0.96
CA LEU A 103 1.67 -1.07 1.69
C LEU A 103 2.38 -0.69 2.98
N ILE A 104 2.57 0.61 3.22
CA ILE A 104 3.31 1.13 4.37
C ILE A 104 2.40 2.06 5.15
N PHE A 105 2.13 1.73 6.42
CA PHE A 105 1.52 2.66 7.36
C PHE A 105 2.64 3.43 8.07
N GLU A 106 2.56 4.76 8.04
CA GLU A 106 3.49 5.66 8.72
C GLU A 106 2.71 6.52 9.71
N THR A 107 3.24 6.66 10.92
CA THR A 107 2.67 7.47 12.01
C THR A 107 3.61 8.63 12.29
N ASN A 108 3.07 9.85 12.42
CA ASN A 108 3.79 10.99 12.98
C ASN A 108 3.57 11.10 14.51
#